data_AF-A0A9D2ELS5-F1
#
_entry.id   AF-A0A9D2ELS5-F1
#
_cell.length_a   1.000
_cell.length_b   1.000
_cell.length_c   1.000
_cell.angle_alpha   90.00
_cell.angle_beta   90.00
_cell.angle_gamma   90.00
#
_symmetry.space_group_name_H-M   'P 1'
#
loop_
_entity.id
_entity.type
_entity.pdbx_description
1 polymer ?
#
loop_
_entity_poly.entity_id
_entity_poly.type
_entity_poly.pdbx_seq_one_letter_code
_entity_poly.pdbx_strand_id
1 'polypeptide(L)'
;MKDYYYEFEQDSIYCYPDSFVLKNKLNITDGDLLEEAERNITALRILALRKNPPAGVMDFRYLRRLHKYIFGDIYDWAGEVRNVNINKGTMFCSHLFISQQAEYIFGQLKKEQYLTKCTDEEMPLRLAYYLSEINALHPFREGNGRTQRLFIEILAERAGYEVDFSEVSAEEMIQASADSFLLKYEKMNRLMQRIVRKMG
;
A
#
# COMPACT_ATOMS: atom_id res chain seq x y z
N MET A 1 43.08 7.83 -14.21
CA MET A 1 41.68 8.05 -14.60
C MET A 1 40.88 7.65 -13.38
N LYS A 2 40.20 8.60 -12.71
CA LYS A 2 39.47 8.28 -11.47
C LYS A 2 38.26 7.44 -11.85
N ASP A 3 38.18 6.23 -11.32
CA ASP A 3 37.01 5.38 -11.43
C ASP A 3 35.88 6.07 -10.69
N TYR A 4 34.90 6.58 -11.43
CA TYR A 4 33.66 7.12 -10.87
C TYR A 4 32.77 5.93 -10.50
N TYR A 5 32.99 5.38 -9.32
CA TYR A 5 32.02 4.50 -8.68
C TYR A 5 30.87 5.36 -8.17
N TYR A 6 29.74 5.34 -8.87
CA TYR A 6 28.48 5.70 -8.22
C TYR A 6 28.10 4.50 -7.35
N GLU A 7 28.54 4.49 -6.10
CA GLU A 7 27.82 3.74 -5.07
C GLU A 7 26.40 4.27 -5.11
N PHE A 8 25.42 3.42 -5.41
CA PHE A 8 24.03 3.78 -5.23
C PHE A 8 23.81 3.96 -3.72
N GLU A 9 24.11 5.15 -3.23
CA GLU A 9 23.95 5.65 -1.86
C GLU A 9 22.49 5.59 -1.35
N GLN A 10 21.58 5.01 -2.13
CA GLN A 10 20.15 5.19 -2.01
C GLN A 10 19.43 4.24 -1.03
N ASP A 11 20.09 3.25 -0.44
CA ASP A 11 19.39 2.35 0.50
C ASP A 11 20.13 2.08 1.82
N SER A 12 21.28 2.71 2.06
CA SER A 12 21.99 2.63 3.35
C SER A 12 21.15 3.16 4.52
N ILE A 13 20.12 3.97 4.22
CA ILE A 13 19.13 4.45 5.17
C ILE A 13 18.32 3.28 5.72
N TYR A 14 17.79 2.42 4.83
CA TYR A 14 16.83 1.38 5.19
C TYR A 14 17.43 0.00 5.32
N CYS A 15 18.55 -0.31 4.67
CA CYS A 15 19.18 -1.62 4.65
C CYS A 15 20.46 -1.66 5.49
N TYR A 16 20.80 -2.83 6.02
CA TYR A 16 22.10 -3.04 6.66
C TYR A 16 23.24 -2.78 5.66
N PRO A 17 24.44 -2.37 6.13
CA PRO A 17 25.60 -2.19 5.26
C PRO A 17 25.87 -3.44 4.42
N ASP A 18 26.20 -3.24 3.15
CA ASP A 18 26.52 -4.30 2.18
C ASP A 18 25.44 -5.39 2.06
N SER A 19 24.18 -5.03 2.31
CA SER A 19 23.05 -5.96 2.33
C SER A 19 21.78 -5.33 1.73
N PHE A 20 20.89 -6.18 1.21
CA PHE A 20 19.53 -5.81 0.81
C PHE A 20 18.50 -6.03 1.93
N VAL A 21 18.94 -6.49 3.09
CA VAL A 21 18.07 -6.75 4.24
C VAL A 21 17.75 -5.45 4.96
N LEU A 22 16.46 -5.16 5.11
CA LEU A 22 15.97 -3.97 5.78
C LEU A 22 16.34 -3.99 7.28
N LYS A 23 16.89 -2.89 7.78
CA LYS A 23 17.12 -2.64 9.21
C LYS A 23 15.79 -2.81 9.95
N ASN A 24 15.80 -3.69 10.93
CA ASN A 24 14.60 -4.07 11.67
C ASN A 24 14.89 -4.19 13.17
N LYS A 25 13.85 -4.04 13.97
CA LYS A 25 13.87 -4.10 15.44
C LYS A 25 14.15 -5.50 15.98
N LEU A 26 14.06 -6.52 15.12
CA LEU A 26 14.33 -7.92 15.46
C LEU A 26 15.82 -8.27 15.33
N ASN A 27 16.64 -7.35 14.80
CA ASN A 27 18.05 -7.55 14.51
C ASN A 27 18.33 -8.73 13.57
N ILE A 28 17.39 -9.03 12.67
CA ILE A 28 17.52 -10.11 11.70
C ILE A 28 18.29 -9.57 10.48
N THR A 29 19.40 -10.20 10.12
CA THR A 29 20.20 -9.86 8.93
C THR A 29 20.11 -10.88 7.81
N ASP A 30 19.34 -11.97 8.02
CA ASP A 30 19.01 -12.98 7.02
C ASP A 30 17.70 -12.60 6.34
N GLY A 31 17.69 -12.57 5.00
CA GLY A 31 16.55 -12.07 4.22
C GLY A 31 15.32 -12.96 4.33
N ASP A 32 15.50 -14.28 4.24
CA ASP A 32 14.39 -15.25 4.27
C ASP A 32 13.76 -15.28 5.67
N LEU A 33 14.59 -15.24 6.72
CA LEU A 33 14.13 -15.17 8.09
C LEU A 33 13.38 -13.87 8.37
N LEU A 34 13.82 -12.74 7.81
CA LEU A 34 13.11 -11.47 7.95
C LEU A 34 11.76 -11.52 7.23
N GLU A 35 11.69 -12.08 6.03
CA GLU A 35 10.43 -12.23 5.29
C GLU A 35 9.42 -13.09 6.06
N GLU A 36 9.86 -14.22 6.61
CA GLU A 36 9.00 -15.10 7.42
C GLU A 36 8.50 -14.37 8.68
N ALA A 37 9.41 -13.74 9.44
CA ALA A 37 9.06 -13.01 10.65
C ALA A 37 8.08 -11.87 10.35
N GLU A 38 8.34 -11.09 9.29
CA GLU A 38 7.48 -10.01 8.86
C GLU A 38 6.09 -10.52 8.46
N ARG A 39 6.01 -11.59 7.67
CA ARG A 39 4.74 -12.18 7.26
C ARG A 39 3.90 -12.60 8.46
N ASN A 40 4.51 -13.27 9.44
CA ASN A 40 3.81 -13.75 10.63
C ASN A 40 3.32 -12.61 11.53
N ILE A 41 4.18 -11.63 11.81
CA ILE A 41 3.83 -10.47 12.65
C ILE A 41 2.74 -9.62 11.97
N THR A 42 2.91 -9.31 10.69
CA THR A 42 1.97 -8.45 9.95
C THR A 42 0.60 -9.12 9.78
N ALA A 43 0.53 -10.44 9.61
CA ALA A 43 -0.73 -11.18 9.55
C ALA A 43 -1.56 -10.99 10.83
N LEU A 44 -0.94 -11.09 12.01
CA LEU A 44 -1.62 -10.87 13.29
C LEU A 44 -2.08 -9.41 13.45
N ARG A 45 -1.26 -8.45 13.03
CA ARG A 45 -1.62 -7.02 13.09
C ARG A 45 -2.77 -6.66 12.16
N ILE A 46 -2.78 -7.20 10.94
CA ILE A 46 -3.87 -7.01 9.97
C ILE A 46 -5.16 -7.65 10.51
N LEU A 47 -5.10 -8.86 11.08
CA LEU A 47 -6.26 -9.50 11.70
C LEU A 47 -6.84 -8.66 12.84
N ALA A 48 -5.99 -8.07 13.68
CA ALA A 48 -6.42 -7.17 14.75
C ALA A 48 -7.12 -5.92 14.19
N LEU A 49 -6.57 -5.31 13.12
CA LEU A 49 -7.16 -4.14 12.47
C LEU A 49 -8.48 -4.43 11.77
N ARG A 50 -8.67 -5.63 11.19
CA ARG A 50 -9.97 -6.04 10.63
C ARG A 50 -11.06 -6.14 11.69
N LYS A 51 -10.71 -6.58 12.91
CA LYS A 51 -11.67 -6.66 14.02
C LYS A 51 -11.99 -5.31 14.64
N ASN A 52 -11.00 -4.41 14.72
CA ASN A 52 -11.16 -3.11 15.34
C ASN A 52 -10.36 -2.04 14.56
N PRO A 53 -10.87 -1.60 13.40
CA PRO A 53 -10.18 -0.60 12.60
C PRO A 53 -10.14 0.74 13.36
N PRO A 54 -9.03 1.48 13.32
CA PRO A 54 -8.92 2.74 14.04
C PRO A 54 -9.99 3.73 13.55
N ALA A 55 -10.61 4.46 14.47
CA ALA A 55 -11.54 5.52 14.09
C ALA A 55 -10.82 6.66 13.33
N GLY A 56 -11.61 7.51 12.67
CA GLY A 56 -11.14 8.75 12.07
C GLY A 56 -11.27 8.78 10.55
N VAL A 57 -10.89 9.92 9.98
CA VAL A 57 -11.06 10.22 8.55
C VAL A 57 -10.14 9.35 7.70
N MET A 58 -10.63 8.80 6.59
CA MET A 58 -9.88 8.00 5.61
C MET A 58 -8.97 8.89 4.73
N ASP A 59 -8.00 9.57 5.35
CA ASP A 59 -7.01 10.43 4.69
C ASP A 59 -5.61 9.78 4.66
N PHE A 60 -4.62 10.52 4.15
CA PHE A 60 -3.25 10.00 4.10
C PHE A 60 -2.68 9.69 5.51
N ARG A 61 -3.09 10.42 6.54
CA ARG A 61 -2.67 10.14 7.92
C ARG A 61 -3.24 8.80 8.39
N TYR A 62 -4.46 8.47 7.98
CA TYR A 62 -5.05 7.15 8.22
C TYR A 62 -4.21 6.03 7.61
N LEU A 63 -3.84 6.16 6.33
CA LEU A 63 -2.98 5.18 5.65
C LEU A 63 -1.64 5.01 6.39
N ARG A 64 -1.02 6.11 6.82
CA ARG A 64 0.22 6.09 7.64
C ARG A 64 0.02 5.39 8.99
N ARG A 65 -1.12 5.61 9.66
CA ARG A 65 -1.45 4.94 10.93
C ARG A 65 -1.63 3.43 10.74
N LEU A 66 -2.30 3.00 9.67
CA LEU A 66 -2.39 1.58 9.33
C LEU A 66 -1.00 0.98 9.14
N HIS A 67 -0.16 1.61 8.31
CA HIS A 67 1.20 1.15 8.08
C HIS A 67 2.01 1.06 9.38
N LYS A 68 1.93 2.09 10.22
CA LYS A 68 2.58 2.10 11.54
C LYS A 68 2.11 0.94 12.41
N TYR A 69 0.82 0.63 12.42
CA TYR A 69 0.29 -0.47 13.23
C TYR A 69 0.70 -1.84 12.67
N ILE A 70 0.70 -2.01 11.35
CA ILE A 70 1.05 -3.28 10.71
C ILE A 70 2.54 -3.60 10.90
N PHE A 71 3.42 -2.61 10.72
CA PHE A 71 4.87 -2.81 10.65
C PHE A 71 5.64 -2.28 11.88
N GLY A 72 4.93 -1.73 12.87
CA GLY A 72 5.53 -1.01 14.00
C GLY A 72 6.44 -1.84 14.89
N ASP A 73 6.25 -3.15 14.96
CA ASP A 73 7.12 -4.05 15.72
C ASP A 73 8.37 -4.47 14.95
N ILE A 74 8.42 -4.18 13.64
CA ILE A 74 9.47 -4.65 12.73
C ILE A 74 10.38 -3.49 12.33
N TYR A 75 9.81 -2.34 11.98
CA TYR A 75 10.57 -1.22 11.41
C TYR A 75 10.44 0.05 12.25
N ASP A 76 11.54 0.75 12.48
CA ASP A 76 11.53 2.07 13.13
C ASP A 76 10.83 3.13 12.28
N TRP A 77 10.91 3.00 10.96
CA TRP A 77 10.28 3.89 9.99
C TRP A 77 8.81 3.54 9.71
N ALA A 78 8.20 2.61 10.45
CA ALA A 78 6.81 2.21 10.21
C ALA A 78 5.84 3.40 10.31
N GLY A 79 5.18 3.72 9.20
CA GLY A 79 4.25 4.85 9.08
C GLY A 79 4.90 6.12 8.55
N GLU A 80 6.22 6.12 8.32
CA GLU A 80 6.95 7.23 7.72
C GLU A 80 6.98 7.11 6.20
N VAL A 81 6.91 8.28 5.55
CA VAL A 81 7.00 8.37 4.09
C VAL A 81 8.44 8.10 3.67
N ARG A 82 8.63 7.29 2.62
CA ARG A 82 9.97 7.02 2.11
C ARG A 82 10.65 8.31 1.62
N ASN A 83 11.96 8.36 1.77
CA ASN A 83 12.82 9.46 1.32
C ASN A 83 13.73 9.07 0.15
N VAL A 84 13.42 7.96 -0.53
CA VAL A 84 14.17 7.41 -1.66
C VAL A 84 13.20 7.02 -2.77
N ASN A 85 13.66 7.05 -4.02
CA ASN A 85 12.87 6.57 -5.16
C ASN A 85 12.94 5.04 -5.24
N ILE A 86 11.82 4.41 -5.58
CA ILE A 86 11.70 2.96 -5.73
C ILE A 86 10.98 2.63 -7.03
N ASN A 87 11.22 1.44 -7.55
CA ASN A 87 10.56 0.92 -8.74
C ASN A 87 10.26 -0.58 -8.56
N LYS A 88 9.29 -1.07 -9.33
CA LYS A 88 9.01 -2.51 -9.47
C LYS A 88 8.64 -2.78 -10.93
N GLY A 89 9.66 -2.81 -11.79
CA GLY A 89 9.50 -2.80 -13.26
C GLY A 89 9.07 -1.44 -13.82
N THR A 90 8.34 -0.63 -13.03
CA THR A 90 7.99 0.77 -13.31
C THR A 90 8.33 1.64 -12.10
N MET A 91 8.77 2.87 -12.34
CA MET A 91 9.09 3.83 -11.28
C MET A 91 7.80 4.33 -10.61
N PHE A 92 7.76 4.29 -9.29
CA PHE A 92 6.66 4.87 -8.51
C PHE A 92 6.80 6.40 -8.40
N CYS A 93 5.83 7.06 -7.77
CA CYS A 93 5.89 8.50 -7.51
C CYS A 93 7.26 8.93 -6.94
N SER A 94 7.86 10.01 -7.42
CA SER A 94 9.10 10.50 -6.83
C SER A 94 8.87 10.86 -5.37
N HIS A 95 9.80 10.49 -4.48
CA HIS A 95 9.63 10.68 -3.03
C HIS A 95 9.42 12.16 -2.65
N LEU A 96 9.96 13.08 -3.46
CA LEU A 96 9.79 14.53 -3.29
C LEU A 96 8.34 15.00 -3.47
N PHE A 97 7.51 14.24 -4.19
CA PHE A 97 6.14 14.63 -4.52
C PHE A 97 5.07 13.82 -3.78
N ILE A 98 5.44 12.83 -2.95
CA ILE A 98 4.47 11.96 -2.26
C ILE A 98 3.46 12.78 -1.46
N SER A 99 3.91 13.76 -0.67
CA SER A 99 3.00 14.56 0.17
C SER A 99 1.99 15.35 -0.67
N GLN A 100 2.43 15.96 -1.76
CA GLN A 100 1.57 16.73 -2.66
C GLN A 100 0.57 15.83 -3.40
N GLN A 101 1.03 14.69 -3.93
CA GLN A 101 0.17 13.75 -4.64
C GLN A 101 -0.82 13.05 -3.70
N ALA A 102 -0.41 12.75 -2.47
CA ALA A 102 -1.31 12.25 -1.45
C ALA A 102 -2.42 13.28 -1.14
N GLU A 103 -2.09 14.55 -0.97
CA GLU A 103 -3.10 15.60 -0.75
C GLU A 103 -4.13 15.65 -1.89
N TYR A 104 -3.66 15.52 -3.13
CA TYR A 104 -4.55 15.44 -4.29
C TYR A 104 -5.46 14.20 -4.22
N ILE A 105 -4.90 12.99 -4.12
CA ILE A 105 -5.66 11.72 -4.14
C ILE A 105 -6.69 11.67 -3.00
N PHE A 106 -6.25 11.91 -1.77
CA PHE A 106 -7.12 11.87 -0.60
C PHE A 106 -8.08 13.06 -0.53
N GLY A 107 -7.71 14.19 -1.16
CA GLY A 107 -8.60 15.32 -1.37
C GLY A 107 -9.76 14.99 -2.32
N GLN A 108 -9.51 14.25 -3.41
CA GLN A 108 -10.57 13.74 -4.28
C GLN A 108 -11.45 12.73 -3.55
N LEU A 109 -10.86 11.78 -2.80
CA LEU A 109 -11.63 10.81 -2.01
C LEU A 109 -12.60 11.50 -1.03
N LYS A 110 -12.15 12.58 -0.38
CA LYS A 110 -13.00 13.40 0.48
C LYS A 110 -14.12 14.09 -0.29
N LYS A 111 -13.86 14.62 -1.49
CA LYS A 111 -14.90 15.25 -2.34
C LYS A 111 -15.96 14.25 -2.78
N GLU A 112 -15.56 13.00 -3.02
CA GLU A 112 -16.45 11.86 -3.29
C GLU A 112 -17.09 11.29 -2.01
N GLN A 113 -17.00 12.02 -0.89
CA GLN A 113 -17.62 11.66 0.38
C GLN A 113 -17.22 10.26 0.87
N TYR A 114 -15.97 9.86 0.63
CA TYR A 114 -15.45 8.54 1.00
C TYR A 114 -16.28 7.39 0.43
N LEU A 115 -16.83 7.59 -0.78
CA LEU A 115 -17.62 6.62 -1.53
C LEU A 115 -18.95 6.20 -0.89
N THR A 116 -19.37 6.82 0.21
CA THR A 116 -20.62 6.45 0.91
C THR A 116 -21.90 6.72 0.11
N LYS A 117 -21.79 7.34 -1.07
CA LYS A 117 -22.90 7.62 -1.99
C LYS A 117 -22.74 6.96 -3.36
N CYS A 118 -21.69 6.18 -3.58
CA CYS A 118 -21.52 5.44 -4.83
C CYS A 118 -22.62 4.39 -4.97
N THR A 119 -23.06 4.15 -6.20
CA THR A 119 -23.98 3.05 -6.49
C THR A 119 -23.27 1.70 -6.44
N ASP A 120 -24.05 0.62 -6.45
CA ASP A 120 -23.51 -0.75 -6.48
C ASP A 120 -22.66 -1.02 -7.73
N GLU A 121 -23.01 -0.39 -8.86
CA GLU A 121 -22.27 -0.48 -10.12
C GLU A 121 -20.97 0.35 -10.10
N GLU A 122 -20.98 1.50 -9.43
CA GLU A 122 -19.83 2.40 -9.34
C GLU A 122 -18.80 1.93 -8.32
N MET A 123 -19.24 1.34 -7.21
CA MET A 123 -18.39 1.05 -6.05
C MET A 123 -17.13 0.23 -6.41
N PRO A 124 -17.21 -0.89 -7.15
CA PRO A 124 -16.02 -1.65 -7.52
C PRO A 124 -15.04 -0.83 -8.37
N LEU A 125 -15.56 0.03 -9.24
CA LEU A 125 -14.75 0.87 -10.14
C LEU A 125 -14.05 2.00 -9.39
N ARG A 126 -14.73 2.62 -8.42
CA ARG A 126 -14.13 3.65 -7.56
C ARG A 126 -13.08 3.07 -6.63
N LEU A 127 -13.33 1.90 -6.03
CA LEU A 127 -12.32 1.20 -5.22
C LEU A 127 -11.12 0.78 -6.08
N ALA A 128 -11.34 0.28 -7.29
CA ALA A 128 -10.28 -0.02 -8.26
C ALA A 128 -9.41 1.20 -8.57
N TYR A 129 -10.05 2.35 -8.83
CA TYR A 129 -9.37 3.62 -9.06
C TYR A 129 -8.51 4.01 -7.86
N TYR A 130 -9.06 4.10 -6.65
CA TYR A 130 -8.29 4.52 -5.48
C TYR A 130 -7.17 3.53 -5.11
N LEU A 131 -7.40 2.21 -5.27
CA LEU A 131 -6.35 1.22 -5.11
C LEU A 131 -5.19 1.48 -6.08
N SER A 132 -5.51 1.77 -7.35
CA SER A 132 -4.52 2.04 -8.39
C SER A 132 -3.73 3.32 -8.13
N GLU A 133 -4.41 4.42 -7.79
CA GLU A 133 -3.77 5.71 -7.54
C GLU A 133 -2.86 5.67 -6.29
N ILE A 134 -3.33 5.02 -5.22
CA ILE A 134 -2.52 4.84 -4.00
C ILE A 134 -1.35 3.87 -4.27
N ASN A 135 -1.54 2.87 -5.14
CA ASN A 135 -0.46 2.00 -5.58
C ASN A 135 0.60 2.76 -6.39
N ALA A 136 0.20 3.71 -7.23
CA ALA A 136 1.10 4.59 -7.96
C ALA A 136 1.86 5.58 -7.05
N LEU A 137 1.20 6.07 -6.01
CA LEU A 137 1.80 6.88 -4.96
C LEU A 137 2.92 6.12 -4.22
N HIS A 138 2.68 4.86 -3.87
CA HIS A 138 3.61 3.94 -3.20
C HIS A 138 4.42 4.62 -2.07
N PRO A 139 3.75 5.14 -1.02
CA PRO A 139 4.33 6.14 -0.13
C PRO A 139 5.37 5.61 0.88
N PHE A 140 5.44 4.30 1.10
CA PHE A 140 6.32 3.67 2.10
C PHE A 140 7.50 2.95 1.46
N ARG A 141 8.55 2.64 2.23
CA ARG A 141 9.72 1.90 1.72
C ARG A 141 9.40 0.44 1.39
N GLU A 142 8.63 -0.22 2.24
CA GLU A 142 8.10 -1.58 2.06
C GLU A 142 6.73 -1.66 2.74
N GLY A 143 5.89 -2.64 2.42
CA GLY A 143 4.59 -2.83 3.09
C GLY A 143 3.41 -2.11 2.44
N ASN A 144 3.62 -1.44 1.31
CA ASN A 144 2.61 -0.68 0.58
C ASN A 144 1.37 -1.51 0.24
N GLY A 145 1.54 -2.64 -0.46
CA GLY A 145 0.40 -3.45 -0.92
C GLY A 145 -0.49 -3.99 0.21
N ARG A 146 0.11 -4.39 1.33
CA ARG A 146 -0.63 -4.86 2.52
C ARG A 146 -1.43 -3.72 3.16
N THR A 147 -0.82 -2.55 3.28
CA THR A 147 -1.48 -1.36 3.84
C THR A 147 -2.60 -0.86 2.93
N GLN A 148 -2.37 -0.84 1.62
CA GLN A 148 -3.34 -0.41 0.60
C GLN A 148 -4.57 -1.31 0.56
N ARG A 149 -4.40 -2.63 0.52
CA ARG A 149 -5.53 -3.57 0.52
C ARG A 149 -6.39 -3.41 1.77
N LEU A 150 -5.76 -3.34 2.95
CA LEU A 150 -6.51 -3.11 4.20
C LEU A 150 -7.21 -1.74 4.21
N PHE A 151 -6.57 -0.70 3.67
CA PHE A 151 -7.22 0.61 3.53
C PHE A 151 -8.47 0.52 2.65
N ILE A 152 -8.41 -0.21 1.53
CA ILE A 152 -9.54 -0.41 0.61
C ILE A 152 -10.63 -1.27 1.24
N GLU A 153 -10.27 -2.34 1.97
CA GLU A 153 -11.21 -3.16 2.75
C GLU A 153 -12.01 -2.28 3.74
N ILE A 154 -11.31 -1.46 4.54
CA ILE A 154 -11.95 -0.57 5.52
C ILE A 154 -12.78 0.53 4.84
N LEU A 155 -12.32 1.06 3.70
CA LEU A 155 -13.05 2.09 2.96
C LEU A 155 -14.39 1.53 2.44
N ALA A 156 -14.36 0.33 1.86
CA ALA A 156 -15.54 -0.37 1.39
C ALA A 156 -16.49 -0.69 2.54
N GLU A 157 -15.97 -1.23 3.66
CA GLU A 157 -16.78 -1.60 4.84
C GLU A 157 -17.55 -0.39 5.37
N ARG A 158 -16.89 0.76 5.47
CA ARG A 158 -17.53 2.02 5.90
C ARG A 158 -18.58 2.54 4.93
N ALA A 159 -18.54 2.11 3.67
CA ALA A 159 -19.53 2.43 2.66
C ALA A 159 -20.61 1.33 2.51
N GLY A 160 -20.57 0.27 3.33
CA GLY A 160 -21.54 -0.83 3.29
C GLY A 160 -21.20 -1.94 2.30
N TYR A 161 -19.92 -2.14 1.98
CA TYR A 161 -19.44 -3.17 1.07
C TYR A 161 -18.29 -3.96 1.69
N GLU A 162 -18.11 -5.19 1.22
CA GLU A 162 -16.96 -6.03 1.57
C GLU A 162 -16.08 -6.25 0.33
N VAL A 163 -14.78 -6.48 0.57
CA VAL A 163 -13.78 -6.77 -0.47
C VAL A 163 -12.98 -7.99 -0.04
N ASP A 164 -13.02 -9.06 -0.84
CA ASP A 164 -12.25 -10.27 -0.54
C ASP A 164 -11.06 -10.47 -1.51
N PHE A 165 -9.88 -10.03 -1.08
CA PHE A 165 -8.65 -10.23 -1.85
C PHE A 165 -8.13 -11.68 -1.84
N SER A 166 -8.72 -12.60 -1.07
CA SER A 166 -8.29 -14.00 -1.06
C SER A 166 -8.60 -14.73 -2.36
N GLU A 167 -9.57 -14.23 -3.14
CA GLU A 167 -9.92 -14.74 -4.48
C GLU A 167 -9.04 -14.19 -5.62
N VAL A 168 -7.97 -13.46 -5.28
CA VAL A 168 -7.09 -12.82 -6.26
C VAL A 168 -5.70 -13.40 -6.16
N SER A 169 -5.22 -13.98 -7.25
CA SER A 169 -3.84 -14.46 -7.32
C SER A 169 -2.84 -13.30 -7.31
N ALA A 170 -1.61 -13.57 -6.85
CA ALA A 170 -0.54 -12.59 -6.88
C ALA A 170 -0.26 -12.10 -8.32
N GLU A 171 -0.34 -13.01 -9.31
CA GLU A 171 -0.13 -12.68 -10.72
C GLU A 171 -1.21 -11.72 -11.26
N GLU A 172 -2.50 -11.99 -11.01
CA GLU A 172 -3.59 -11.09 -11.40
C GLU A 172 -3.39 -9.70 -10.83
N MET A 173 -3.05 -9.61 -9.54
CA MET A 173 -2.82 -8.32 -8.87
C MET A 173 -1.63 -7.57 -9.48
N ILE A 174 -0.51 -8.27 -9.75
CA ILE A 174 0.68 -7.67 -10.38
C ILE A 174 0.35 -7.12 -11.77
N GLN A 175 -0.33 -7.92 -12.60
CA GLN A 175 -0.70 -7.51 -13.96
C GLN A 175 -1.68 -6.32 -13.95
N ALA A 176 -2.71 -6.37 -13.09
CA ALA A 176 -3.67 -5.28 -12.96
C ALA A 176 -3.01 -3.99 -12.46
N SER A 177 -2.08 -4.11 -11.49
CA SER A 177 -1.32 -2.97 -10.97
C SER A 177 -0.45 -2.35 -12.05
N ALA A 178 0.28 -3.16 -12.82
CA ALA A 178 1.16 -2.70 -13.91
C ALA A 178 0.38 -1.96 -15.00
N ASP A 179 -0.78 -2.49 -15.42
CA ASP A 179 -1.63 -1.84 -16.42
C ASP A 179 -2.19 -0.50 -15.90
N SER A 180 -2.56 -0.44 -14.61
CA SER A 180 -3.08 0.81 -14.02
C SER A 180 -2.06 1.95 -14.00
N PHE A 181 -0.74 1.67 -13.94
CA PHE A 181 0.30 2.70 -14.11
C PHE A 181 0.25 3.38 -15.47
N LEU A 182 -0.24 2.66 -16.49
CA LEU A 182 -0.42 3.16 -17.84
C LEU A 182 -1.81 3.74 -18.06
N LEU A 183 -2.55 4.02 -16.97
CA LEU A 183 -3.93 4.49 -16.97
C LEU A 183 -4.92 3.50 -17.64
N LYS A 184 -4.57 2.22 -17.67
CA LYS A 184 -5.40 1.13 -18.20
C LYS A 184 -6.02 0.35 -17.05
N TYR A 185 -7.20 0.78 -16.62
CA TYR A 185 -7.86 0.27 -15.41
C TYR A 185 -8.67 -1.00 -15.64
N GLU A 186 -8.80 -1.50 -16.87
CA GLU A 186 -9.74 -2.56 -17.24
C GLU A 186 -9.52 -3.87 -16.44
N LYS A 187 -8.26 -4.27 -16.22
CA LYS A 187 -7.95 -5.45 -15.42
C LYS A 187 -8.29 -5.25 -13.95
N MET A 188 -7.92 -4.08 -13.38
CA MET A 188 -8.21 -3.76 -11.99
C MET A 188 -9.72 -3.67 -11.76
N ASN A 189 -10.46 -3.05 -12.69
CA ASN A 189 -11.91 -2.94 -12.64
C ASN A 189 -12.58 -4.32 -12.63
N ARG A 190 -12.19 -5.21 -13.56
CA ARG A 190 -12.74 -6.59 -13.60
C ARG A 190 -12.43 -7.37 -12.33
N LEU A 191 -11.22 -7.23 -11.80
CA LEU A 191 -10.81 -7.84 -10.55
C LEU A 191 -11.69 -7.35 -9.40
N MET A 192 -11.85 -6.03 -9.23
CA MET A 192 -12.66 -5.46 -8.16
C MET A 192 -14.14 -5.81 -8.30
N GLN A 193 -14.70 -5.82 -9.52
CA GLN A 193 -16.07 -6.26 -9.76
C GLN A 193 -16.31 -7.72 -9.34
N ARG A 194 -15.29 -8.58 -9.43
CA ARG A 194 -15.38 -9.97 -8.99
C ARG A 194 -15.46 -10.08 -7.48
N ILE A 195 -14.69 -9.27 -6.74
CA ILE A 195 -14.45 -9.46 -5.30
C ILE A 195 -15.17 -8.47 -4.38
N VAL A 196 -15.85 -7.46 -4.93
CA VAL A 196 -16.63 -6.48 -4.16
C VAL A 196 -18.08 -6.95 -4.06
N ARG A 197 -18.64 -6.93 -2.86
CA ARG A 197 -20.04 -7.29 -2.57
C ARG A 197 -20.67 -6.26 -1.63
N LYS A 198 -21.97 -6.02 -1.78
CA LYS A 198 -22.73 -5.17 -0.86
C LYS A 198 -23.03 -5.96 0.41
N MET A 199 -22.81 -5.35 1.56
CA MET A 199 -23.21 -5.92 2.85
C MET A 199 -24.73 -5.78 2.99
N GLY A 200 -25.40 -6.86 3.38
CA GLY A 200 -26.85 -6.93 3.56
C GLY A 200 -27.36 -6.15 4.76
#